data_AF-A0A959V2B5-F1
#
_entry.id   AF-A0A959V2B5-F1
#
_cell.length_a   1.000
_cell.length_b   1.000
_cell.length_c   1.000
_cell.angle_alpha   90.00
_cell.angle_beta   90.00
_cell.angle_gamma   90.00
#
_symmetry.space_group_name_H-M   'P 1'
#
loop_
_entity.id
_entity.type
_entity.pdbx_description
1 polymer ?
#
loop_
_entity_poly.entity_id
_entity_poly.type
_entity_poly.pdbx_seq_one_letter_code
_entity_poly.pdbx_strand_id
1 'polypeptide(L)'
;MLRASFAALTLLAVADGTAQVASAPGEALVQGIRPTEAVYLTSAGSPDLMLEGRAERRPDPAQGLEGWYQQVVRTVPGTALLYHSTRHQSRLVELAEGETLDTALLAARLHYQQLSWGPEDGSTELRILQQAFGPGISEEAAIWTGTGVQPDGVLVLRRTEGRRTWLASFRVRFTLPAGTVSVVPVETIEVPYAYGRKLTPASPLPKDDPFGHGTAYQRVIPPGVPPDEEVDLDGDGVPEVVLVGHTAYPYGNGDGAYHVRGIAPAPGAALLMAQHGEGIWTPYHFPTQGGLRPEQLQEGLANGILRWTEEDGTDMVLGVLEHDANAPGGPVAWHYAEGFVQEPFVVRYTTYGRRMWAAFRVVGILPGGELYLELLTFAEEGEVLRAP
;
A
#
# COMPACT_ATOMS: atom_id res chain seq x y z
N MET A 1 29.47 -11.16 -69.79
CA MET A 1 28.98 -11.69 -68.49
C MET A 1 29.16 -10.59 -67.45
N LEU A 2 28.11 -9.80 -67.23
CA LEU A 2 28.05 -8.78 -66.18
C LEU A 2 27.67 -9.46 -64.86
N ARG A 3 28.34 -9.11 -63.76
CA ARG A 3 27.74 -9.17 -62.42
C ARG A 3 27.94 -7.82 -61.76
N ALA A 4 26.80 -7.15 -61.59
CA ALA A 4 26.67 -5.91 -60.85
C ALA A 4 26.79 -6.19 -59.35
N SER A 5 27.60 -5.42 -58.65
CA SER A 5 27.52 -5.27 -57.19
C SER A 5 27.00 -3.85 -56.94
N PHE A 6 25.71 -3.77 -56.62
CA PHE A 6 25.04 -2.53 -56.25
C PHE A 6 25.47 -2.08 -54.86
N ALA A 7 25.63 -0.77 -54.75
CA ALA A 7 25.99 -0.03 -53.56
C ALA A 7 24.98 -0.19 -52.41
N ALA A 8 25.48 -0.24 -51.18
CA ALA A 8 24.69 0.06 -49.98
C ALA A 8 25.22 1.37 -49.39
N LEU A 9 24.49 2.45 -49.63
CA LEU A 9 24.60 3.69 -48.89
C LEU A 9 23.23 3.98 -48.26
N THR A 10 23.29 4.40 -46.99
CA THR A 10 22.41 5.33 -46.29
C THR A 10 21.27 4.81 -45.40
N LEU A 11 21.19 5.51 -44.25
CA LEU A 11 20.08 5.74 -43.30
C LEU A 11 19.91 4.75 -42.14
N LEU A 12 20.67 4.97 -41.06
CA LEU A 12 20.14 4.74 -39.70
C LEU A 12 19.25 5.93 -39.34
N ALA A 13 17.94 5.70 -39.35
CA ALA A 13 16.95 6.55 -38.73
C ALA A 13 16.68 6.04 -37.30
N VAL A 14 16.60 6.98 -36.37
CA VAL A 14 16.12 6.83 -34.99
C VAL A 14 14.59 6.68 -35.03
N ALA A 15 14.04 5.67 -34.35
CA ALA A 15 12.83 5.75 -33.51
C ALA A 15 12.27 4.35 -33.13
N ASP A 16 11.78 4.30 -31.89
CA ASP A 16 10.76 3.43 -31.30
C ASP A 16 11.12 1.99 -30.89
N GLY A 17 11.33 1.87 -29.57
CA GLY A 17 11.41 0.62 -28.85
C GLY A 17 10.06 -0.08 -28.79
N THR A 18 10.00 -1.25 -29.40
CA THR A 18 9.11 -2.33 -29.02
C THR A 18 9.96 -3.57 -28.82
N ALA A 19 10.08 -4.05 -27.59
CA ALA A 19 10.57 -5.40 -27.35
C ALA A 19 9.49 -6.38 -27.85
N GLN A 20 9.64 -6.85 -29.09
CA GLN A 20 8.90 -8.01 -29.58
C GLN A 20 9.64 -9.27 -29.12
N VAL A 21 8.99 -10.06 -28.26
CA VAL A 21 9.24 -11.50 -28.20
C VAL A 21 7.98 -12.17 -28.73
N ALA A 22 8.09 -12.76 -29.92
CA ALA A 22 7.04 -13.57 -30.51
C ALA A 22 7.05 -14.95 -29.85
N SER A 23 5.97 -15.33 -29.17
CA SER A 23 5.65 -16.73 -28.90
C SER A 23 4.52 -17.17 -29.85
N ALA A 24 4.83 -18.15 -30.70
CA ALA A 24 3.88 -18.78 -31.61
C ALA A 24 2.81 -19.59 -30.84
N PRO A 25 1.62 -19.85 -31.42
CA PRO A 25 0.54 -20.52 -30.70
C PRO A 25 0.82 -22.03 -30.60
N GLY A 26 1.03 -22.49 -29.37
CA GLY A 26 1.24 -23.89 -29.02
C GLY A 26 2.47 -24.12 -28.13
N GLU A 27 2.59 -23.39 -27.01
CA GLU A 27 3.70 -23.63 -26.06
C GLU A 27 3.55 -25.01 -25.39
N ALA A 28 4.59 -25.83 -25.50
CA ALA A 28 4.68 -27.12 -24.84
C ALA A 28 4.65 -26.95 -23.30
N LEU A 29 4.07 -27.93 -22.59
CA LEU A 29 4.14 -27.99 -21.13
C LEU A 29 5.62 -28.02 -20.68
N VAL A 30 6.07 -26.97 -20.00
CA VAL A 30 7.41 -26.93 -19.43
C VAL A 30 7.39 -27.64 -18.08
N GLN A 31 7.83 -28.90 -18.05
CA GLN A 31 8.02 -29.64 -16.82
C GLN A 31 9.40 -29.37 -16.20
N GLY A 32 9.43 -29.07 -14.90
CA GLY A 32 10.67 -28.94 -14.12
C GLY A 32 11.16 -27.51 -13.88
N ILE A 33 12.40 -27.40 -13.38
CA ILE A 33 13.02 -26.11 -13.00
C ILE A 33 13.29 -25.29 -14.27
N ARG A 34 12.68 -24.10 -14.39
CA ARG A 34 13.05 -23.14 -15.43
C ARG A 34 14.43 -22.53 -15.16
N PRO A 35 15.21 -22.25 -16.22
CA PRO A 35 16.47 -21.53 -16.07
C PRO A 35 16.21 -20.14 -15.50
N THR A 36 17.20 -19.64 -14.76
CA THR A 36 17.19 -18.28 -14.24
C THR A 36 17.20 -17.26 -15.38
N GLU A 37 16.28 -16.31 -15.35
CA GLU A 37 16.15 -15.24 -16.34
C GLU A 37 16.31 -13.87 -15.67
N ALA A 38 17.11 -13.01 -16.30
CA ALA A 38 17.33 -11.64 -15.87
C ALA A 38 16.25 -10.73 -16.47
N VAL A 39 15.60 -9.93 -15.62
CA VAL A 39 14.54 -9.00 -16.03
C VAL A 39 15.04 -7.57 -15.90
N TYR A 40 14.93 -6.83 -17.00
CA TYR A 40 15.33 -5.43 -17.10
C TYR A 40 14.07 -4.57 -17.26
N LEU A 41 13.76 -3.81 -16.23
CA LEU A 41 12.65 -2.86 -16.18
C LEU A 41 13.17 -1.43 -16.33
N THR A 42 14.37 -1.15 -15.83
CA THR A 42 15.01 0.16 -15.87
C THR A 42 16.18 0.20 -16.84
N SER A 43 16.61 1.42 -17.20
CA SER A 43 17.80 1.64 -18.02
C SER A 43 19.10 1.64 -17.21
N ALA A 44 19.13 1.01 -16.03
CA ALA A 44 20.27 1.03 -15.12
C ALA A 44 21.49 0.27 -15.69
N GLY A 45 21.29 -0.62 -16.67
CA GLY A 45 22.35 -1.40 -17.32
C GLY A 45 22.67 -2.72 -16.59
N SER A 46 22.07 -2.92 -15.43
CA SER A 46 22.02 -4.18 -14.67
C SER A 46 20.57 -4.65 -14.52
N PRO A 47 20.30 -5.96 -14.30
CA PRO A 47 18.93 -6.44 -14.13
C PRO A 47 18.29 -5.85 -12.87
N ASP A 48 16.97 -5.69 -12.88
CA ASP A 48 16.20 -5.21 -11.73
C ASP A 48 15.64 -6.36 -10.90
N LEU A 49 15.22 -7.43 -11.58
CA LEU A 49 14.65 -8.64 -11.01
C LEU A 49 15.27 -9.89 -11.64
N MET A 50 15.17 -11.01 -10.92
CA MET A 50 15.53 -12.34 -11.40
C MET A 50 14.31 -13.24 -11.32
N LEU A 51 13.92 -13.87 -12.43
CA LEU A 51 12.95 -14.95 -12.45
C LEU A 51 13.73 -16.26 -12.25
N GLU A 52 13.45 -16.98 -11.16
CA GLU A 52 14.21 -18.15 -10.76
C GLU A 52 13.28 -19.36 -10.54
N GLY A 53 13.65 -20.49 -11.13
CA GLY A 53 13.11 -21.79 -10.75
C GLY A 53 13.93 -22.42 -9.63
N ARG A 54 13.27 -22.95 -8.59
CA ARG A 54 13.93 -23.76 -7.56
C ARG A 54 13.17 -25.05 -7.27
N ALA A 55 13.88 -26.06 -6.77
CA ALA A 55 13.27 -27.27 -6.24
C ALA A 55 13.44 -27.32 -4.72
N GLU A 56 12.32 -27.38 -4.01
CA GLU A 56 12.27 -27.65 -2.58
C GLU A 56 11.94 -29.13 -2.40
N ARG A 57 12.88 -29.90 -1.82
CA ARG A 57 12.70 -31.33 -1.56
C ARG A 57 12.27 -31.54 -0.12
N ARG A 58 11.23 -32.33 0.10
CA ARG A 58 10.87 -32.87 1.42
C ARG A 58 11.16 -34.36 1.42
N PRO A 59 12.04 -34.86 2.32
CA PRO A 59 12.24 -36.29 2.45
C PRO A 59 10.95 -36.95 2.94
N ASP A 60 10.38 -37.88 2.18
CA ASP A 60 9.35 -38.80 2.66
C ASP A 60 9.99 -40.18 2.92
N PRO A 61 10.06 -40.63 4.18
CA PRO A 61 10.64 -41.93 4.54
C PRO A 61 9.95 -43.15 3.90
N ALA A 62 8.68 -43.03 3.47
CA ALA A 62 7.86 -44.15 2.98
C ALA A 62 7.77 -44.23 1.45
N GLN A 63 7.90 -43.10 0.73
CA GLN A 63 7.66 -43.06 -0.72
C GLN A 63 8.86 -42.55 -1.56
N GLY A 64 9.91 -41.98 -0.94
CA GLY A 64 11.07 -41.43 -1.64
C GLY A 64 11.17 -39.90 -1.52
N LEU A 65 11.79 -39.24 -2.51
CA LEU A 65 11.89 -37.78 -2.53
C LEU A 65 10.67 -37.16 -3.21
N GLU A 66 9.80 -36.51 -2.43
CA GLU A 66 8.74 -35.63 -2.92
C GLU A 66 9.18 -34.17 -2.78
N GLY A 67 8.57 -33.27 -3.55
CA GLY A 67 8.92 -31.87 -3.48
C GLY A 67 8.07 -30.96 -4.34
N TRP A 68 8.47 -29.69 -4.33
CA TRP A 68 7.84 -28.63 -5.09
C TRP A 68 8.88 -27.98 -5.98
N TYR A 69 8.60 -27.89 -7.28
CA TYR A 69 9.19 -26.85 -8.11
C TYR A 69 8.48 -25.54 -7.80
N GLN A 70 9.24 -24.46 -7.63
CA GLN A 70 8.73 -23.12 -7.40
C GLN A 70 9.29 -22.16 -8.45
N GLN A 71 8.46 -21.25 -8.94
CA GLN A 71 8.86 -20.08 -9.72
C GLN A 71 8.78 -18.85 -8.82
N VAL A 72 9.89 -18.15 -8.69
CA VAL A 72 9.99 -16.94 -7.86
C VAL A 72 10.50 -15.76 -8.69
N VAL A 73 9.97 -14.57 -8.41
CA VAL A 73 10.52 -13.30 -8.89
C VAL A 73 11.25 -12.65 -7.71
N ARG A 74 12.55 -12.44 -7.86
CA ARG A 74 13.42 -11.92 -6.79
C ARG A 74 14.00 -10.56 -7.17
N THR A 75 14.01 -9.63 -6.23
CA THR A 75 14.72 -8.34 -6.39
C THR A 75 16.23 -8.53 -6.34
N VAL A 76 16.99 -7.87 -7.22
CA VAL A 76 18.46 -7.85 -7.10
C VAL A 76 18.94 -6.77 -6.11
N PRO A 77 20.20 -6.81 -5.64
CA PRO A 77 20.75 -5.77 -4.77
C PRO A 77 20.66 -4.37 -5.39
N GLY A 78 20.13 -3.39 -4.66
CA GLY A 78 19.86 -2.02 -5.14
C GLY A 78 18.44 -1.83 -5.70
N THR A 79 17.62 -2.88 -5.68
CA THR A 79 16.20 -2.83 -6.06
C THR A 79 15.32 -3.05 -4.82
N ALA A 80 14.27 -2.24 -4.66
CA ALA A 80 13.27 -2.40 -3.60
C ALA A 80 11.86 -2.30 -4.16
N LEU A 81 10.96 -3.17 -3.68
CA LEU A 81 9.53 -3.09 -3.97
C LEU A 81 8.85 -2.11 -3.00
N LEU A 82 7.77 -1.48 -3.46
CA LEU A 82 6.99 -0.53 -2.67
C LEU A 82 5.90 -1.26 -1.87
N TYR A 83 5.76 -0.90 -0.59
CA TYR A 83 4.80 -1.49 0.33
C TYR A 83 3.95 -0.43 1.01
N HIS A 84 2.65 -0.72 1.19
CA HIS A 84 1.84 -0.09 2.23
C HIS A 84 2.38 -0.46 3.60
N SER A 85 2.56 0.54 4.45
CA SER A 85 3.13 0.38 5.78
C SER A 85 2.08 0.69 6.83
N THR A 86 1.49 -0.35 7.42
CA THR A 86 0.76 -0.21 8.68
C THR A 86 1.58 -0.81 9.82
N ARG A 87 1.21 -0.51 11.07
CA ARG A 87 1.90 -1.03 12.27
C ARG A 87 1.92 -2.56 12.36
N HIS A 88 0.99 -3.23 11.67
CA HIS A 88 0.73 -4.66 11.81
C HIS A 88 0.86 -5.44 10.50
N GLN A 89 0.87 -4.77 9.35
CA GLN A 89 0.94 -5.42 8.04
C GLN A 89 1.77 -4.60 7.04
N SER A 90 2.49 -5.30 6.18
CA SER A 90 3.11 -4.72 4.99
C SER A 90 2.57 -5.46 3.77
N ARG A 91 1.81 -4.76 2.94
CA ARG A 91 1.24 -5.28 1.69
C ARG A 91 1.92 -4.58 0.51
N LEU A 92 2.15 -5.30 -0.58
CA LEU A 92 2.67 -4.68 -1.80
C LEU A 92 1.69 -3.63 -2.32
N VAL A 93 2.21 -2.51 -2.81
CA VAL A 93 1.40 -1.53 -3.53
C VAL A 93 1.03 -2.11 -4.90
N GLU A 94 -0.27 -2.14 -5.18
CA GLU A 94 -0.84 -2.56 -6.46
C GLU A 94 -1.56 -1.35 -7.07
N LEU A 95 -1.00 -0.78 -8.14
CA LEU A 95 -1.64 0.30 -8.89
C LEU A 95 -2.76 -0.27 -9.77
N ALA A 96 -3.83 0.51 -9.93
CA ALA A 96 -4.94 0.15 -10.80
C ALA A 96 -4.52 0.14 -12.29
N GLU A 97 -5.27 -0.59 -13.12
CA GLU A 97 -4.96 -0.63 -14.55
C GLU A 97 -5.16 0.75 -15.21
N GLY A 98 -4.09 1.28 -15.79
CA GLY A 98 -4.07 2.61 -16.42
C GLY A 98 -3.65 3.75 -15.50
N GLU A 99 -3.38 3.47 -14.22
CA GLU A 99 -2.81 4.45 -13.28
C GLU A 99 -1.33 4.72 -13.59
N THR A 100 -0.96 6.00 -13.71
CA THR A 100 0.42 6.45 -13.95
C THR A 100 1.16 6.68 -12.64
N LEU A 101 2.49 6.58 -12.66
CA LEU A 101 3.33 6.88 -11.50
C LEU A 101 3.32 8.37 -11.14
N ASP A 102 2.44 8.77 -10.21
CA ASP A 102 2.49 10.12 -9.61
C ASP A 102 3.61 10.22 -8.57
N THR A 103 4.76 10.74 -9.03
CA THR A 103 5.95 10.90 -8.18
C THR A 103 5.78 11.96 -7.08
N ALA A 104 4.82 12.88 -7.16
CA ALA A 104 4.57 13.82 -6.07
C ALA A 104 3.74 13.15 -4.97
N LEU A 105 2.69 12.43 -5.36
CA LEU A 105 1.85 11.65 -4.46
C LEU A 105 2.66 10.55 -3.73
N LEU A 106 3.47 9.80 -4.47
CA LEU A 106 4.34 8.77 -3.89
C LEU A 106 5.33 9.37 -2.89
N ALA A 107 5.91 10.54 -3.18
CA ALA A 107 6.85 11.21 -2.28
C ALA A 107 6.16 11.64 -0.99
N ALA A 108 4.94 12.19 -1.08
CA ALA A 108 4.13 12.55 0.08
C ALA A 108 3.79 11.31 0.91
N ARG A 109 3.29 10.23 0.29
CA ARG A 109 2.93 8.98 1.00
C ARG A 109 4.13 8.31 1.67
N LEU A 110 5.30 8.30 1.02
CA LEU A 110 6.56 7.81 1.61
C LEU A 110 7.02 8.69 2.78
N HIS A 111 6.83 10.01 2.67
CA HIS A 111 7.17 10.95 3.72
C HIS A 111 6.33 10.71 4.99
N TYR A 112 5.01 10.64 4.83
CA TYR A 112 4.07 10.39 5.94
C TYR A 112 4.03 8.93 6.39
N GLN A 113 5.03 8.12 5.98
CA GLN A 113 5.19 6.70 6.33
C GLN A 113 3.98 5.81 6.01
N GLN A 114 3.08 6.24 5.13
CA GLN A 114 2.00 5.40 4.60
C GLN A 114 2.57 4.34 3.66
N LEU A 115 3.68 4.67 3.00
CA LEU A 115 4.45 3.77 2.17
C LEU A 115 5.86 3.58 2.71
N SER A 116 6.45 2.43 2.40
CA SER A 116 7.88 2.18 2.60
C SER A 116 8.47 1.36 1.48
N TRP A 117 9.78 1.49 1.33
CA TRP A 117 10.56 0.62 0.45
C TRP A 117 10.94 -0.64 1.22
N GLY A 118 10.80 -1.78 0.55
CA GLY A 118 11.36 -3.04 1.01
C GLY A 118 12.89 -3.02 1.13
N PRO A 119 13.48 -4.10 1.67
CA PRO A 119 14.92 -4.19 1.87
C PRO A 119 15.68 -4.15 0.54
N GLU A 120 16.72 -3.30 0.48
CA GLU A 120 17.52 -3.06 -0.74
C GLU A 120 18.71 -4.03 -0.90
N ASP A 121 19.03 -4.79 0.13
CA ASP A 121 20.14 -5.76 0.17
C ASP A 121 19.82 -7.09 -0.54
N GLY A 122 18.66 -7.19 -1.20
CA GLY A 122 18.35 -8.21 -2.20
C GLY A 122 17.60 -9.44 -1.69
N SER A 123 16.53 -9.25 -0.91
CA SER A 123 15.81 -10.39 -0.30
C SER A 123 14.28 -10.39 -0.46
N THR A 124 13.70 -9.51 -1.29
CA THR A 124 12.27 -9.66 -1.58
C THR A 124 12.06 -10.75 -2.63
N GLU A 125 11.40 -11.84 -2.23
CA GLU A 125 10.98 -12.94 -3.10
C GLU A 125 9.45 -12.97 -3.24
N LEU A 126 8.96 -12.86 -4.47
CA LEU A 126 7.57 -13.08 -4.82
C LEU A 126 7.42 -14.52 -5.32
N ARG A 127 6.70 -15.35 -4.57
CA ARG A 127 6.45 -16.75 -4.95
C ARG A 127 5.23 -16.80 -5.87
N ILE A 128 5.44 -17.08 -7.15
CA ILE A 128 4.38 -16.95 -8.16
C ILE A 128 3.68 -18.30 -8.39
N LEU A 129 4.45 -19.30 -8.84
CA LEU A 129 3.92 -20.61 -9.20
C LEU A 129 4.59 -21.74 -8.42
N GLN A 130 3.88 -22.85 -8.26
CA GLN A 130 4.40 -24.09 -7.71
C GLN A 130 3.91 -25.31 -8.52
N GLN A 131 4.69 -26.38 -8.55
CA GLN A 131 4.35 -27.66 -9.19
C GLN A 131 4.88 -28.80 -8.33
N ALA A 132 4.04 -29.78 -8.00
CA ALA A 132 4.46 -30.95 -7.24
C ALA A 132 5.29 -31.92 -8.11
N PHE A 133 6.26 -32.60 -7.51
CA PHE A 133 6.97 -33.71 -8.14
C PHE A 133 7.27 -34.83 -7.12
N GLY A 134 7.33 -36.07 -7.59
CA GLY A 134 7.61 -37.23 -6.75
C GLY A 134 7.07 -38.52 -7.36
N PRO A 135 7.51 -39.69 -6.86
CA PRO A 135 7.11 -40.99 -7.39
C PRO A 135 5.62 -41.32 -7.17
N GLY A 136 4.94 -40.65 -6.22
CA GLY A 136 3.51 -40.79 -5.95
C GLY A 136 2.60 -39.75 -6.60
N ILE A 137 3.16 -38.78 -7.34
CA ILE A 137 2.41 -37.69 -7.97
C ILE A 137 1.88 -38.13 -9.33
N SER A 138 0.56 -38.03 -9.55
CA SER A 138 -0.05 -38.29 -10.87
C SER A 138 0.30 -37.20 -11.89
N GLU A 139 0.22 -37.51 -13.19
CA GLU A 139 0.43 -36.50 -14.25
C GLU A 139 -0.54 -35.32 -14.13
N GLU A 140 -1.77 -35.57 -13.66
CA GLU A 140 -2.78 -34.54 -13.39
C GLU A 140 -2.42 -33.63 -12.20
N ALA A 141 -1.69 -34.16 -11.22
CA ALA A 141 -1.21 -33.42 -10.05
C ALA A 141 0.14 -32.72 -10.32
N ALA A 142 0.87 -33.11 -11.36
CA ALA A 142 2.12 -32.50 -11.80
C ALA A 142 1.90 -31.29 -12.72
N ILE A 143 0.95 -30.42 -12.39
CA ILE A 143 0.67 -29.16 -13.12
C ILE A 143 1.16 -27.96 -12.32
N TRP A 144 1.48 -26.87 -13.02
CA TRP A 144 1.76 -25.59 -12.37
C TRP A 144 0.48 -24.98 -11.82
N THR A 145 0.54 -24.49 -10.58
CA THR A 145 -0.54 -23.77 -9.91
C THR A 145 -0.03 -22.49 -9.30
N GLY A 146 -0.89 -21.48 -9.19
CA GLY A 146 -0.61 -20.28 -8.40
C GLY A 146 -0.41 -20.59 -6.92
N THR A 147 0.42 -19.83 -6.23
CA THR A 147 0.66 -19.96 -4.78
C THR A 147 -0.44 -19.34 -3.91
N GLY A 148 -1.36 -18.59 -4.52
CA GLY A 148 -2.41 -17.84 -3.80
C GLY A 148 -1.94 -16.52 -3.18
N VAL A 149 -0.65 -16.19 -3.28
CA VAL A 149 -0.05 -14.93 -2.77
C VAL A 149 0.45 -14.07 -3.95
N GLN A 150 -0.22 -14.20 -5.09
CA GLN A 150 0.19 -13.54 -6.32
C GLN A 150 -0.41 -12.13 -6.35
N PRO A 151 0.38 -11.10 -6.65
CA PRO A 151 -0.16 -9.77 -6.87
C PRO A 151 -0.97 -9.77 -8.17
N ASP A 152 -2.20 -9.25 -8.12
CA ASP A 152 -3.10 -9.17 -9.29
C ASP A 152 -2.92 -7.85 -10.06
N GLY A 153 -2.31 -6.84 -9.43
CA GLY A 153 -2.12 -5.50 -9.99
C GLY A 153 -0.75 -5.17 -10.58
N VAL A 154 -0.55 -3.87 -10.84
CA VAL A 154 0.72 -3.30 -11.29
C VAL A 154 1.58 -2.96 -10.08
N LEU A 155 2.74 -3.60 -9.97
CA LEU A 155 3.69 -3.38 -8.87
C LEU A 155 4.62 -2.22 -9.16
N VAL A 156 5.14 -1.59 -8.11
CA VAL A 156 6.14 -0.52 -8.20
C VAL A 156 7.46 -0.97 -7.56
N LEU A 157 8.55 -0.80 -8.29
CA LEU A 157 9.90 -0.92 -7.76
C LEU A 157 10.66 0.39 -7.85
N ARG A 158 11.67 0.51 -6.99
CA ARG A 158 12.73 1.51 -7.11
C ARG A 158 14.06 0.81 -7.32
N ARG A 159 14.81 1.29 -8.32
CA ARG A 159 16.19 0.89 -8.59
C ARG A 159 17.13 2.05 -8.28
N THR A 160 18.19 1.81 -7.54
CA THR A 160 19.28 2.79 -7.36
C THR A 160 20.60 2.19 -7.82
N GLU A 161 21.25 2.85 -8.78
CA GLU A 161 22.58 2.46 -9.27
C GLU A 161 23.47 3.71 -9.36
N GLY A 162 24.58 3.68 -8.61
CA GLY A 162 25.45 4.84 -8.47
C GLY A 162 24.72 6.05 -7.87
N ARG A 163 24.59 7.13 -8.65
CA ARG A 163 23.88 8.37 -8.26
C ARG A 163 22.52 8.55 -8.94
N ARG A 164 22.05 7.53 -9.66
CA ARG A 164 20.77 7.58 -10.36
C ARG A 164 19.77 6.67 -9.66
N THR A 165 18.52 7.12 -9.63
CA THR A 165 17.42 6.37 -9.05
C THR A 165 16.27 6.37 -10.05
N TRP A 166 15.67 5.21 -10.28
CA TRP A 166 14.51 5.04 -11.14
C TRP A 166 13.36 4.43 -10.36
N LEU A 167 12.14 4.83 -10.71
CA LEU A 167 10.93 4.10 -10.39
C LEU A 167 10.48 3.36 -11.64
N ALA A 168 10.11 2.09 -11.49
CA ALA A 168 9.50 1.32 -12.56
C ALA A 168 8.23 0.65 -12.05
N SER A 169 7.17 0.73 -12.85
CA SER A 169 5.94 -0.02 -12.64
C SER A 169 5.93 -1.22 -13.60
N PHE A 170 5.47 -2.37 -13.12
CA PHE A 170 5.49 -3.61 -13.90
C PHE A 170 4.39 -4.57 -13.48
N ARG A 171 4.04 -5.50 -14.37
CA ARG A 171 3.04 -6.56 -14.11
C ARG A 171 3.69 -7.93 -14.21
N VAL A 172 3.35 -8.83 -13.30
CA VAL A 172 3.69 -10.26 -13.43
C VAL A 172 2.49 -10.96 -14.05
N ARG A 173 2.70 -11.62 -15.19
CA ARG A 173 1.69 -12.45 -15.85
C ARG A 173 2.14 -13.90 -15.86
N PHE A 174 1.20 -14.82 -15.78
CA PHE A 174 1.50 -16.23 -15.90
C PHE A 174 0.43 -16.97 -16.69
N THR A 175 0.83 -18.05 -17.35
CA THR A 175 -0.07 -18.92 -18.14
C THR A 175 -0.08 -20.32 -17.54
N LEU A 176 -1.26 -20.76 -17.11
CA LEU A 176 -1.49 -22.13 -16.65
C LEU A 176 -2.10 -22.98 -17.77
N PRO A 177 -1.83 -24.30 -17.81
CA PRO A 177 -0.96 -25.07 -16.91
C PRO A 177 0.53 -25.04 -17.31
N ALA A 178 0.90 -24.32 -18.38
CA ALA A 178 2.27 -24.27 -18.93
C ALA A 178 3.34 -23.73 -17.96
N GLY A 179 2.91 -23.00 -16.93
CA GLY A 179 3.79 -22.41 -15.92
C GLY A 179 4.73 -21.35 -16.49
N THR A 180 4.33 -20.71 -17.58
CA THR A 180 5.09 -19.59 -18.17
C THR A 180 4.82 -18.36 -17.33
N VAL A 181 5.88 -17.70 -16.85
CA VAL A 181 5.81 -16.42 -16.13
C VAL A 181 6.49 -15.37 -17.00
N SER A 182 5.87 -14.21 -17.14
CA SER A 182 6.42 -13.06 -17.86
C SER A 182 6.29 -11.82 -17.00
N VAL A 183 7.34 -11.02 -16.93
CA VAL A 183 7.34 -9.72 -16.26
C VAL A 183 7.27 -8.63 -17.33
N VAL A 184 6.21 -7.82 -17.30
CA VAL A 184 5.92 -6.83 -18.33
C VAL A 184 6.11 -5.43 -17.74
N PRO A 185 7.05 -4.61 -18.25
CA PRO A 185 7.19 -3.22 -17.84
C PRO A 185 5.96 -2.40 -18.28
N VAL A 186 5.52 -1.48 -17.44
CA VAL A 186 4.41 -0.57 -17.71
C VAL A 186 4.93 0.85 -17.91
N GLU A 187 5.63 1.40 -16.92
CA GLU A 187 6.19 2.75 -16.96
C GLU A 187 7.55 2.78 -16.24
N THR A 188 8.43 3.70 -16.62
CA THR A 188 9.70 3.94 -15.92
C THR A 188 10.05 5.42 -15.93
N ILE A 189 10.42 5.95 -14.77
CA ILE A 189 10.71 7.37 -14.56
C ILE A 189 12.01 7.50 -13.76
N GLU A 190 12.91 8.38 -14.20
CA GLU A 190 14.08 8.77 -13.40
C GLU A 190 13.66 9.80 -12.34
N VAL A 191 14.04 9.56 -11.09
CA VAL A 191 13.70 10.39 -9.93
C VAL A 191 14.97 10.89 -9.23
N PRO A 192 14.89 11.92 -8.38
CA PRO A 192 16.03 12.38 -7.60
C PRO A 192 16.73 11.24 -6.84
N TYR A 193 18.05 11.33 -6.71
CA TYR A 193 18.82 10.34 -5.99
C TYR A 193 18.28 10.13 -4.57
N ALA A 194 18.20 8.86 -4.14
CA ALA A 194 17.67 8.45 -2.84
C ALA A 194 16.19 8.79 -2.63
N TYR A 195 15.41 8.94 -3.71
CA TYR A 195 13.96 9.16 -3.67
C TYR A 195 13.27 8.24 -2.66
N GLY A 196 12.58 8.86 -1.70
CA GLY A 196 11.80 8.16 -0.69
C GLY A 196 12.59 7.28 0.28
N ARG A 197 13.93 7.29 0.27
CA ARG A 197 14.70 6.62 1.35
C ARG A 197 14.39 7.35 2.66
N LYS A 198 14.09 6.58 3.72
CA LYS A 198 14.26 7.10 5.08
C LYS A 198 15.73 7.52 5.18
N LEU A 199 15.97 8.82 5.23
CA LEU A 199 17.29 9.34 5.58
C LEU A 199 17.56 8.79 6.97
N THR A 200 18.45 7.79 7.07
CA THR A 200 18.97 7.38 8.37
C THR A 200 19.46 8.67 9.02
N PRO A 201 18.96 9.05 10.22
CA PRO A 201 19.53 10.18 10.92
C PRO A 201 21.03 9.92 10.98
N ALA A 202 21.84 10.86 10.48
CA ALA A 202 23.28 10.74 10.61
C ALA A 202 23.56 10.39 12.07
N SER A 203 24.32 9.32 12.32
CA SER A 203 24.63 8.90 13.69
C SER A 203 25.07 10.14 14.47
N PRO A 204 24.51 10.40 15.66
CA PRO A 204 24.99 11.50 16.47
C PRO A 204 26.50 11.36 16.61
N LEU A 205 27.21 12.45 16.32
CA LEU A 205 28.58 12.57 16.78
C LEU A 205 28.58 12.26 18.29
N PRO A 206 29.53 11.45 18.81
CA PRO A 206 29.61 11.16 20.23
C PRO A 206 29.63 12.50 21.00
N LYS A 207 28.63 12.74 21.84
CA LYS A 207 28.60 13.91 22.72
C LYS A 207 29.45 13.58 23.94
N ASP A 208 30.64 14.18 24.03
CA ASP A 208 31.23 14.46 25.33
C ASP A 208 30.60 15.78 25.83
N ASP A 209 29.55 15.70 26.65
CA ASP A 209 29.16 16.81 27.53
C ASP A 209 28.44 16.28 28.80
N PRO A 210 28.99 16.50 30.00
CA PRO A 210 28.40 16.10 31.28
C PRO A 210 27.26 17.00 31.80
N PHE A 211 26.76 17.98 31.03
CA PHE A 211 25.64 18.83 31.43
C PHE A 211 24.43 18.67 30.51
N GLY A 212 23.32 18.18 31.09
CA GLY A 212 22.12 17.78 30.36
C GLY A 212 21.42 18.92 29.62
N HIS A 213 21.16 18.70 28.32
CA HIS A 213 19.84 18.82 27.69
C HIS A 213 19.82 17.83 26.52
N GLY A 214 18.98 16.80 26.61
CA GLY A 214 18.73 15.87 25.52
C GLY A 214 18.07 16.62 24.38
N THR A 215 18.83 16.98 23.35
CA THR A 215 18.26 17.45 22.09
C THR A 215 17.60 16.24 21.44
N ALA A 216 16.30 16.07 21.67
CA ALA A 216 15.46 15.21 20.86
C ALA A 216 15.70 15.59 19.38
N TYR A 217 16.00 14.60 18.54
CA TYR A 217 16.12 14.82 17.10
C TYR A 217 14.80 15.44 16.62
N GLN A 218 14.85 16.70 16.19
CA GLN A 218 13.70 17.33 15.54
C GLN A 218 13.46 16.58 14.23
N ARG A 219 12.39 15.79 14.20
CA ARG A 219 11.86 15.21 12.95
C ARG A 219 11.30 16.39 12.15
N VAL A 220 11.97 16.76 11.06
CA VAL A 220 11.48 17.79 10.14
C VAL A 220 10.25 17.23 9.44
N ILE A 221 9.09 17.82 9.75
CA ILE A 221 7.83 17.52 9.07
C ILE A 221 7.70 18.54 7.94
N PRO A 222 7.61 18.10 6.68
CA PRO A 222 7.51 18.96 5.53
C PRO A 222 6.14 19.64 5.52
N PRO A 223 6.08 20.83 4.93
CA PRO A 223 4.82 21.51 4.72
C PRO A 223 3.95 20.72 3.74
N GLY A 224 2.65 20.61 4.02
CA GLY A 224 1.70 20.02 3.08
C GLY A 224 0.56 19.25 3.73
N VAL A 225 -0.44 18.94 2.92
CA VAL A 225 -1.58 18.10 3.28
C VAL A 225 -1.23 16.65 2.93
N PRO A 226 -1.27 15.71 3.90
CA PRO A 226 -1.14 14.28 3.60
C PRO A 226 -2.22 13.84 2.61
N PRO A 227 -1.89 12.97 1.64
CA PRO A 227 -2.88 12.50 0.69
C PRO A 227 -3.92 11.60 1.34
N ASP A 228 -5.11 11.55 0.73
CA ASP A 228 -6.21 10.74 1.20
C ASP A 228 -5.88 9.24 1.10
N GLU A 229 -6.32 8.48 2.09
CA GLU A 229 -6.03 7.06 2.23
C GLU A 229 -7.30 6.29 2.57
N GLU A 230 -7.70 5.41 1.66
CA GLU A 230 -8.74 4.43 1.89
C GLU A 230 -8.25 3.35 2.86
N VAL A 231 -9.04 3.08 3.90
CA VAL A 231 -8.74 2.11 4.95
C VAL A 231 -9.84 1.06 4.96
N ASP A 232 -9.43 -0.14 4.57
CA ASP A 232 -10.15 -1.39 4.75
C ASP A 232 -9.89 -1.89 6.19
N LEU A 233 -10.93 -1.85 7.02
CA LEU A 233 -10.86 -2.17 8.44
C LEU A 233 -10.90 -3.68 8.70
N ASP A 234 -11.64 -4.45 7.90
CA ASP A 234 -11.89 -5.87 8.14
C ASP A 234 -11.14 -6.83 7.21
N GLY A 235 -10.46 -6.29 6.19
CA GLY A 235 -9.58 -6.98 5.27
C GLY A 235 -10.30 -7.59 4.06
N ASP A 236 -11.53 -7.18 3.76
CA ASP A 236 -12.32 -7.72 2.64
C ASP A 236 -12.00 -7.08 1.27
N GLY A 237 -11.15 -6.04 1.25
CA GLY A 237 -10.75 -5.29 0.06
C GLY A 237 -11.67 -4.12 -0.30
N VAL A 238 -12.69 -3.80 0.51
CA VAL A 238 -13.56 -2.64 0.40
C VAL A 238 -13.23 -1.68 1.55
N PRO A 239 -12.98 -0.39 1.30
CA PRO A 239 -12.69 0.53 2.39
C PRO A 239 -13.95 0.99 3.12
N GLU A 240 -13.89 1.08 4.45
CA GLU A 240 -14.95 1.66 5.29
C GLU A 240 -14.70 3.12 5.65
N VAL A 241 -13.44 3.51 5.74
CA VAL A 241 -13.03 4.84 6.22
C VAL A 241 -11.95 5.40 5.31
N VAL A 242 -12.02 6.70 5.04
CA VAL A 242 -10.95 7.44 4.36
C VAL A 242 -10.26 8.32 5.38
N LEU A 243 -8.94 8.17 5.54
CA LEU A 243 -8.12 9.18 6.19
C LEU A 243 -7.97 10.34 5.21
N VAL A 244 -8.45 11.51 5.59
CA VAL A 244 -8.51 12.66 4.70
C VAL A 244 -7.58 13.77 5.15
N GLY A 245 -6.99 14.47 4.20
CA GLY A 245 -6.21 15.68 4.45
C GLY A 245 -6.84 16.88 3.76
N HIS A 246 -6.99 18.00 4.45
CA HIS A 246 -7.36 19.26 3.79
C HIS A 246 -6.75 20.48 4.49
N THR A 247 -6.76 21.61 3.79
CA THR A 247 -6.40 22.90 4.37
C THR A 247 -7.68 23.59 4.85
N ALA A 248 -7.78 23.83 6.15
CA ALA A 248 -8.83 24.61 6.77
C ALA A 248 -8.42 26.08 6.88
N TYR A 249 -9.38 26.98 6.65
CA TYR A 249 -9.20 28.42 6.75
C TYR A 249 -10.15 28.98 7.82
N PRO A 250 -9.78 28.93 9.11
CA PRO A 250 -10.69 29.30 10.21
C PRO A 250 -11.19 30.75 10.13
N TYR A 251 -10.47 31.65 9.45
CA TYR A 251 -10.85 33.05 9.29
C TYR A 251 -11.24 33.44 7.86
N GLY A 252 -11.28 32.49 6.92
CA GLY A 252 -11.74 32.69 5.53
C GLY A 252 -10.88 33.59 4.63
N ASN A 253 -9.80 34.16 5.16
CA ASN A 253 -8.95 35.17 4.52
C ASN A 253 -7.52 34.68 4.24
N GLY A 254 -7.24 33.37 4.37
CA GLY A 254 -5.94 32.77 4.05
C GLY A 254 -4.87 32.92 5.14
N ASP A 255 -5.00 33.92 6.02
CA ASP A 255 -4.18 34.08 7.22
C ASP A 255 -4.60 33.06 8.30
N GLY A 256 -3.61 32.35 8.85
CA GLY A 256 -3.83 31.28 9.83
C GLY A 256 -4.45 30.01 9.23
N ALA A 257 -4.04 29.62 8.01
CA ALA A 257 -4.42 28.34 7.45
C ALA A 257 -3.89 27.18 8.32
N TYR A 258 -4.73 26.19 8.58
CA TYR A 258 -4.35 24.95 9.24
C TYR A 258 -4.45 23.81 8.24
N HIS A 259 -3.49 22.92 8.28
CA HIS A 259 -3.64 21.63 7.64
C HIS A 259 -4.26 20.68 8.66
N VAL A 260 -5.40 20.11 8.29
CA VAL A 260 -6.17 19.20 9.12
C VAL A 260 -6.07 17.81 8.51
N ARG A 261 -5.82 16.83 9.36
CA ARG A 261 -5.90 15.41 9.03
C ARG A 261 -7.02 14.79 9.84
N GLY A 262 -7.88 14.04 9.18
CA GLY A 262 -9.11 13.55 9.75
C GLY A 262 -9.54 12.21 9.22
N ILE A 263 -10.78 11.86 9.54
CA ILE A 263 -11.47 10.69 9.00
C ILE A 263 -12.78 11.11 8.35
N ALA A 264 -13.15 10.41 7.30
CA ALA A 264 -14.46 10.49 6.64
C ALA A 264 -14.95 9.06 6.36
N PRO A 265 -16.27 8.81 6.31
CA PRO A 265 -16.75 7.52 5.83
C PRO A 265 -16.36 7.33 4.36
N ALA A 266 -15.94 6.13 3.98
CA ALA A 266 -15.76 5.78 2.57
C ALA A 266 -17.11 5.73 1.82
N PRO A 267 -17.12 5.83 0.49
CA PRO A 267 -18.35 5.69 -0.29
C PRO A 267 -19.09 4.38 0.03
N GLY A 268 -20.36 4.47 0.43
CA GLY A 268 -21.19 3.33 0.86
C GLY A 268 -21.12 3.03 2.36
N ALA A 269 -20.26 3.71 3.12
CA ALA A 269 -20.17 3.64 4.57
C ALA A 269 -20.80 4.88 5.24
N ALA A 270 -21.11 4.78 6.52
CA ALA A 270 -21.63 5.90 7.31
C ALA A 270 -21.13 5.87 8.75
N LEU A 271 -20.79 7.04 9.31
CA LEU A 271 -20.44 7.18 10.72
C LEU A 271 -21.70 7.44 11.56
N LEU A 272 -21.75 6.86 12.76
CA LEU A 272 -22.82 7.13 13.70
C LEU A 272 -22.57 8.48 14.40
N MET A 273 -23.60 9.30 14.46
CA MET A 273 -23.59 10.63 15.07
C MET A 273 -24.59 10.69 16.22
N ALA A 274 -24.25 11.47 17.24
CA ALA A 274 -25.10 11.77 18.39
C ALA A 274 -25.39 13.27 18.45
N GLN A 275 -26.61 13.60 18.88
CA GLN A 275 -27.02 14.97 19.10
C GLN A 275 -26.44 15.49 20.43
N HIS A 276 -25.72 16.63 20.38
CA HIS A 276 -25.11 17.27 21.56
C HIS A 276 -25.69 18.66 21.86
N GLY A 277 -26.78 19.03 21.17
CA GLY A 277 -27.49 20.30 21.32
C GLY A 277 -28.51 20.51 20.20
N GLU A 278 -29.19 21.67 20.17
CA GLU A 278 -30.08 22.00 19.04
C GLU A 278 -29.27 22.11 17.75
N GLY A 279 -29.46 21.16 16.83
CA GLY A 279 -28.80 21.13 15.52
C GLY A 279 -27.32 20.73 15.51
N ILE A 280 -26.69 20.49 16.67
CA ILE A 280 -25.28 20.09 16.75
C ILE A 280 -25.17 18.57 16.81
N TRP A 281 -24.48 18.02 15.81
CA TRP A 281 -24.20 16.60 15.69
C TRP A 281 -22.71 16.35 15.80
N THR A 282 -22.32 15.49 16.75
CA THR A 282 -20.93 15.05 16.92
C THR A 282 -20.86 13.54 16.71
N PRO A 283 -19.68 12.98 16.41
CA PRO A 283 -19.52 11.53 16.34
C PRO A 283 -20.05 10.85 17.61
N TYR A 284 -20.76 9.74 17.44
CA TYR A 284 -21.13 8.89 18.57
C TYR A 284 -19.88 8.17 19.07
N HIS A 285 -19.58 8.37 20.35
CA HIS A 285 -18.48 7.69 21.02
C HIS A 285 -18.97 6.35 21.59
N PHE A 286 -18.38 5.26 21.09
CA PHE A 286 -18.75 3.92 21.47
C PHE A 286 -18.24 3.58 22.88
N PRO A 287 -19.12 3.09 23.76
CA PRO A 287 -18.79 2.92 25.17
C PRO A 287 -17.72 1.83 25.37
N THR A 288 -16.83 2.08 26.33
CA THR A 288 -15.76 1.13 26.71
C THR A 288 -16.29 -0.08 27.51
N GLN A 289 -17.57 -0.10 27.88
CA GLN A 289 -18.22 -1.20 28.58
C GLN A 289 -19.65 -1.44 28.06
N GLY A 290 -20.11 -2.69 28.06
CA GLY A 290 -21.49 -3.07 27.74
C GLY A 290 -21.81 -3.18 26.23
N GLY A 291 -21.25 -2.30 25.39
CA GLY A 291 -21.48 -2.28 23.94
C GLY A 291 -22.74 -1.52 23.50
N LEU A 292 -23.03 -1.53 22.21
CA LEU A 292 -24.20 -0.90 21.59
C LEU A 292 -25.18 -1.98 21.14
N ARG A 293 -26.38 -2.01 21.74
CA ARG A 293 -27.43 -2.97 21.38
C ARG A 293 -28.27 -2.46 20.20
N PRO A 294 -28.80 -3.36 19.36
CA PRO A 294 -29.70 -3.01 18.26
C PRO A 294 -30.90 -2.17 18.71
N GLU A 295 -31.51 -2.51 19.85
CA GLU A 295 -32.70 -1.79 20.34
C GLU A 295 -32.34 -0.35 20.75
N GLN A 296 -31.15 -0.14 21.33
CA GLN A 296 -30.68 1.18 21.71
C GLN A 296 -30.38 2.05 20.50
N LEU A 297 -29.77 1.45 19.46
CA LEU A 297 -29.57 2.15 18.19
C LEU A 297 -30.93 2.52 17.58
N GLN A 298 -31.85 1.57 17.43
CA GLN A 298 -33.16 1.81 16.82
C GLN A 298 -33.95 2.87 17.58
N GLU A 299 -33.97 2.81 18.91
CA GLU A 299 -34.64 3.82 19.75
C GLU A 299 -33.97 5.20 19.59
N GLY A 300 -32.63 5.25 19.58
CA GLY A 300 -31.89 6.50 19.39
C GLY A 300 -32.13 7.14 18.02
N LEU A 301 -32.20 6.32 16.95
CA LEU A 301 -32.54 6.76 15.60
C LEU A 301 -33.99 7.24 15.51
N ALA A 302 -34.93 6.49 16.09
CA ALA A 302 -36.36 6.82 16.07
C ALA A 302 -36.67 8.12 16.85
N ASN A 303 -35.95 8.36 17.95
CA ASN A 303 -36.09 9.55 18.77
C ASN A 303 -35.29 10.76 18.23
N GLY A 304 -34.54 10.59 17.14
CA GLY A 304 -33.73 11.66 16.54
C GLY A 304 -32.53 12.10 17.38
N ILE A 305 -32.07 11.26 18.31
CA ILE A 305 -30.89 11.51 19.16
C ILE A 305 -29.63 10.95 18.48
N LEU A 306 -29.80 9.93 17.63
CA LEU A 306 -28.76 9.37 16.78
C LEU A 306 -29.10 9.56 15.31
N ARG A 307 -28.08 9.63 14.46
CA ARG A 307 -28.23 9.53 12.99
C ARG A 307 -26.99 8.93 12.36
N TRP A 308 -27.14 8.35 11.18
CA TRP A 308 -26.02 8.04 10.30
C TRP A 308 -25.66 9.27 9.47
N THR A 309 -24.38 9.43 9.13
CA THR A 309 -23.98 10.34 8.04
C THR A 309 -24.54 9.88 6.71
N GLU A 310 -24.51 10.76 5.70
CA GLU A 310 -24.83 10.36 4.33
C GLU A 310 -23.78 9.34 3.82
N GLU A 311 -24.25 8.37 3.02
CA GLU A 311 -23.43 7.25 2.53
C GLU A 311 -22.60 7.62 1.29
N ASP A 312 -22.71 8.84 0.77
CA ASP A 312 -21.88 9.38 -0.31
C ASP A 312 -20.59 10.07 0.19
N GLY A 313 -20.43 10.20 1.50
CA GLY A 313 -19.18 10.62 2.15
C GLY A 313 -18.77 12.08 1.91
N THR A 314 -19.61 12.90 1.27
CA THR A 314 -19.21 14.23 0.79
C THR A 314 -19.22 15.33 1.86
N ASP A 315 -19.94 15.14 2.96
CA ASP A 315 -20.30 16.26 3.84
C ASP A 315 -19.65 16.23 5.24
N MET A 316 -18.81 15.25 5.56
CA MET A 316 -18.24 15.18 6.91
C MET A 316 -16.80 14.67 6.99
N VAL A 317 -15.90 15.61 7.32
CA VAL A 317 -14.54 15.33 7.79
C VAL A 317 -14.46 15.57 9.28
N LEU A 318 -14.16 14.52 10.05
CA LEU A 318 -13.80 14.65 11.46
C LEU A 318 -12.32 14.97 11.58
N GLY A 319 -11.98 16.21 11.95
CA GLY A 319 -10.59 16.60 12.23
C GLY A 319 -10.03 15.86 13.44
N VAL A 320 -8.87 15.23 13.27
CA VAL A 320 -8.19 14.43 14.31
C VAL A 320 -6.88 15.08 14.70
N LEU A 321 -6.05 15.42 13.70
CA LEU A 321 -4.79 16.13 13.88
C LEU A 321 -4.84 17.44 13.11
N GLU A 322 -4.14 18.44 13.60
CA GLU A 322 -3.95 19.70 12.90
C GLU A 322 -2.50 20.19 13.03
N HIS A 323 -2.08 21.01 12.09
CA HIS A 323 -0.89 21.84 12.21
C HIS A 323 -1.05 23.19 11.53
N ASP A 324 -0.37 24.20 12.04
CA ASP A 324 -0.31 25.52 11.42
C ASP A 324 0.46 25.42 10.09
N ALA A 325 -0.17 25.86 9.00
CA ALA A 325 0.43 25.86 7.66
C ALA A 325 1.51 26.94 7.50
N ASN A 326 1.49 27.97 8.33
CA ASN A 326 2.32 29.17 8.21
C ASN A 326 3.32 29.35 9.37
N ALA A 327 3.55 28.32 10.19
CA ALA A 327 4.44 28.40 11.36
C ALA A 327 5.83 28.99 11.02
N PRO A 328 6.14 30.26 11.38
CA PRO A 328 7.39 30.89 10.97
C PRO A 328 8.54 30.36 11.82
N GLY A 329 9.46 29.60 11.21
CA GLY A 329 10.77 29.29 11.80
C GLY A 329 10.78 28.33 13.00
N GLY A 330 9.66 27.69 13.34
CA GLY A 330 9.59 26.63 14.35
C GLY A 330 9.60 25.22 13.72
N PRO A 331 9.91 24.16 14.48
CA PRO A 331 9.67 22.79 14.02
C PRO A 331 8.16 22.62 13.80
N VAL A 332 7.76 22.35 12.55
CA VAL A 332 6.39 21.95 12.21
C VAL A 332 6.09 20.66 12.97
N ALA A 333 5.02 20.62 13.76
CA ALA A 333 4.59 19.45 14.51
C ALA A 333 3.07 19.34 14.44
N TRP A 334 2.57 18.14 14.19
CA TRP A 334 1.15 17.86 14.34
C TRP A 334 0.80 17.73 15.81
N HIS A 335 -0.41 18.14 16.15
CA HIS A 335 -1.04 17.91 17.45
C HIS A 335 -2.49 17.49 17.24
N TYR A 336 -3.14 16.96 18.28
CA TYR A 336 -4.56 16.64 18.20
C TYR A 336 -5.38 17.91 18.02
N ALA A 337 -6.32 17.87 17.07
CA ALA A 337 -7.23 18.96 16.81
C ALA A 337 -8.02 19.32 18.07
N GLU A 338 -8.34 20.60 18.23
CA GLU A 338 -9.10 21.06 19.39
C GLU A 338 -10.47 20.35 19.45
N GLY A 339 -10.83 19.80 20.61
CA GLY A 339 -12.09 19.07 20.80
C GLY A 339 -12.09 17.63 20.31
N PHE A 340 -11.00 17.13 19.69
CA PHE A 340 -10.89 15.72 19.37
C PHE A 340 -10.74 14.86 20.63
N VAL A 341 -11.53 13.80 20.73
CA VAL A 341 -11.50 12.82 21.82
C VAL A 341 -11.06 11.47 21.26
N GLN A 342 -10.07 10.84 21.90
CA GLN A 342 -9.54 9.52 21.53
C GLN A 342 -10.46 8.36 21.98
N GLU A 343 -11.77 8.51 21.78
CA GLU A 343 -12.76 7.49 22.06
C GLU A 343 -13.12 6.71 20.79
N PRO A 344 -13.56 5.45 20.89
CA PRO A 344 -13.92 4.67 19.71
C PRO A 344 -15.14 5.26 18.99
N PHE A 345 -15.16 5.14 17.66
CA PHE A 345 -16.24 5.58 16.79
C PHE A 345 -16.98 4.36 16.23
N VAL A 346 -18.19 4.58 15.70
CA VAL A 346 -18.98 3.51 15.04
C VAL A 346 -19.15 3.84 13.56
N VAL A 347 -18.85 2.87 12.71
CA VAL A 347 -19.11 2.91 11.26
C VAL A 347 -20.08 1.80 10.88
N ARG A 348 -20.97 2.09 9.92
CA ARG A 348 -21.83 1.13 9.24
C ARG A 348 -21.41 1.00 7.79
N TYR A 349 -21.37 -0.20 7.27
CA TYR A 349 -20.90 -0.48 5.91
C TYR A 349 -21.53 -1.78 5.37
N THR A 350 -21.21 -2.15 4.13
CA THR A 350 -21.71 -3.38 3.50
C THR A 350 -20.55 -4.25 3.06
N THR A 351 -20.44 -5.46 3.60
CA THR A 351 -19.47 -6.47 3.17
C THR A 351 -20.20 -7.72 2.69
N TYR A 352 -19.79 -8.29 1.55
CA TYR A 352 -20.40 -9.48 0.95
C TYR A 352 -21.94 -9.45 0.86
N GLY A 353 -22.52 -8.26 0.63
CA GLY A 353 -23.98 -8.06 0.55
C GLY A 353 -24.72 -8.06 1.89
N ARG A 354 -23.99 -8.05 3.02
CA ARG A 354 -24.54 -7.94 4.38
C ARG A 354 -24.20 -6.59 4.96
N ARG A 355 -25.15 -6.01 5.69
CA ARG A 355 -24.91 -4.77 6.44
C ARG A 355 -24.20 -5.10 7.75
N MET A 356 -23.09 -4.41 7.98
CA MET A 356 -22.25 -4.54 9.16
C MET A 356 -22.16 -3.21 9.87
N TRP A 357 -21.84 -3.29 11.16
CA TRP A 357 -21.35 -2.15 11.93
C TRP A 357 -20.13 -2.55 12.75
N ALA A 358 -19.18 -1.62 12.84
CA ALA A 358 -17.91 -1.81 13.51
C ALA A 358 -17.62 -0.65 14.45
N ALA A 359 -16.93 -0.97 15.56
CA ALA A 359 -16.31 0.02 16.41
C ALA A 359 -14.81 0.08 16.12
N PHE A 360 -14.28 1.26 15.90
CA PHE A 360 -12.86 1.47 15.61
C PHE A 360 -12.32 2.67 16.37
N ARG A 361 -11.01 2.70 16.63
CA ARG A 361 -10.33 3.84 17.26
C ARG A 361 -9.39 4.49 16.27
N VAL A 362 -9.34 5.82 16.29
CA VAL A 362 -8.32 6.59 15.55
C VAL A 362 -7.15 6.86 16.48
N VAL A 363 -5.93 6.57 16.01
CA VAL A 363 -4.71 6.84 16.77
C VAL A 363 -3.76 7.71 15.96
N GLY A 364 -3.33 8.81 16.57
CA GLY A 364 -2.33 9.71 16.00
C GLY A 364 -0.92 9.42 16.51
N ILE A 365 0.04 9.38 15.59
CA ILE A 365 1.48 9.29 15.90
C ILE A 365 2.07 10.69 15.81
N LEU A 366 2.28 11.29 16.98
CA LEU A 366 2.86 12.62 17.11
C LEU A 366 4.40 12.56 17.27
N PRO A 367 5.12 13.59 16.82
CA PRO A 367 4.63 14.79 16.14
C PRO A 367 4.35 14.58 14.64
N GLY A 368 4.57 13.37 14.09
CA GLY A 368 4.68 13.10 12.65
C GLY A 368 3.41 13.26 11.81
N GLY A 369 2.24 13.40 12.43
CA GLY A 369 0.98 13.58 11.72
C GLY A 369 0.41 12.32 11.09
N GLU A 370 0.92 11.15 11.48
CA GLU A 370 0.47 9.86 10.97
C GLU A 370 -0.82 9.48 11.72
N LEU A 371 -1.82 8.98 10.98
CA LEU A 371 -3.04 8.42 11.53
C LEU A 371 -3.10 6.94 11.19
N TYR A 372 -3.61 6.15 12.12
CA TYR A 372 -4.03 4.79 11.83
C TYR A 372 -5.35 4.48 12.54
N LEU A 373 -6.08 3.54 11.98
CA LEU A 373 -7.33 3.04 12.54
C LEU A 373 -7.08 1.66 13.15
N GLU A 374 -7.65 1.45 14.32
CA GLU A 374 -7.64 0.17 15.03
C GLU A 374 -9.08 -0.34 15.08
N LEU A 375 -9.39 -1.41 14.33
CA LEU A 375 -10.66 -2.10 14.46
C LEU A 375 -10.73 -2.78 15.83
N LEU A 376 -11.74 -2.45 16.62
CA LEU A 376 -11.92 -3.00 17.97
C LEU A 376 -12.88 -4.19 17.96
N THR A 377 -13.99 -4.06 17.24
CA THR A 377 -15.04 -5.07 17.14
C THR A 377 -15.94 -4.80 15.94
N PHE A 378 -16.66 -5.81 15.48
CA PHE A 378 -17.66 -5.68 14.41
C PHE A 378 -18.76 -6.74 14.59
N ALA A 379 -19.93 -6.47 14.03
CA ALA A 379 -21.08 -7.36 14.07
C ALA A 379 -21.97 -7.16 12.84
N GLU A 380 -22.88 -8.10 12.57
CA GLU A 380 -23.94 -7.90 11.57
C GLU A 380 -24.96 -6.88 12.11
N GLU A 381 -25.53 -6.05 11.23
CA GLU A 381 -26.54 -5.07 11.64
C GLU A 381 -27.77 -5.81 12.20
N GLY A 382 -28.09 -5.54 13.47
CA GLY A 382 -29.10 -6.30 14.23
C GLY A 382 -28.52 -7.21 15.31
N GLU A 383 -27.19 -7.35 15.41
CA GLU A 383 -26.52 -8.02 16.53
C GLU A 383 -25.85 -7.02 17.47
N VAL A 384 -25.57 -7.42 18.73
CA VAL A 384 -24.93 -6.53 19.70
C VAL A 384 -23.47 -6.25 19.31
N LEU A 385 -23.13 -4.98 19.07
CA LEU A 385 -21.75 -4.54 18.91
C LEU A 385 -21.09 -4.47 20.28
N ARG A 386 -20.28 -5.46 20.63
CA ARG A 386 -19.71 -5.63 21.98
C ARG A 386 -18.47 -4.78 22.17
N ALA A 387 -18.36 -4.11 23.31
CA ALA A 387 -17.12 -3.45 23.71
C ALA A 387 -15.96 -4.46 23.73
N PRO A 388 -14.75 -4.09 23.25
CA PRO A 388 -13.57 -4.94 23.25
C PRO A 388 -13.11 -5.35 24.65
#